data_AF-A0A1W1YNP6-F1
#
_entry.id   AF-A0A1W1YNP6-F1
#
_cell.length_a   1.000
_cell.length_b   1.000
_cell.length_c   1.000
_cell.angle_alpha   90.00
_cell.angle_beta   90.00
_cell.angle_gamma   90.00
#
_symmetry.space_group_name_H-M   'P 1'
#
loop_
_entity.id
_entity.type
_entity.pdbx_description
1 polymer ?
#
loop_
_entity_poly.entity_id
_entity_poly.type
_entity_poly.pdbx_seq_one_letter_code
_entity_poly.pdbx_strand_id
1 'polypeptide(L)'
;MRRDYFTCVFLTCICAALFFVCFAPVHFAYQLITPCKFGVLETVCSWLYFMAVLLVFPIYAAYRKKLWITLGLASYGLLAVLPTWMLPSISAKLQGEDASLGASVWGFLLKGIYRMVNAPFAAISSSMGDKFALGISTKILPVALLSYIGFQLFRFYRDAYVAEQLDPASAIDKTAKENSDANDPRKVRDARIPEVLGTVISAPASAKKAPDQQPPRQARTPEPPKVEDATVRVPRVGDINVPAKPDTDDTQVIHLGPPQ
;
A
#
# COMPACT_ATOMS: atom_id res chain seq x y z
N MET A 1 -2.46 -15.01 5.91
CA MET A 1 -2.61 -13.85 6.81
C MET A 1 -2.09 -12.60 6.11
N ARG A 2 -2.95 -11.62 5.77
CA ARG A 2 -2.48 -10.32 5.27
C ARG A 2 -1.82 -9.60 6.45
N ARG A 3 -0.49 -9.38 6.43
CA ARG A 3 0.17 -8.51 7.41
C ARG A 3 -0.38 -7.10 7.24
N ASP A 4 -0.72 -6.43 8.34
CA ASP A 4 -1.17 -5.04 8.35
C ASP A 4 -0.01 -4.09 8.03
N TYR A 5 0.33 -4.00 6.73
CA TYR A 5 1.37 -3.10 6.23
C TYR A 5 1.07 -1.64 6.51
N PHE A 6 -0.21 -1.27 6.59
CA PHE A 6 -0.66 0.07 6.96
C PHE A 6 -0.10 0.46 8.33
N THR A 7 -0.44 -0.32 9.36
CA THR A 7 -0.07 -0.04 10.74
C THR A 7 1.44 -0.09 10.92
N CYS A 8 2.13 -1.06 10.29
CA CYS A 8 3.58 -1.13 10.36
C CYS A 8 4.26 0.13 9.83
N VAL A 9 3.87 0.63 8.65
CA VAL A 9 4.49 1.81 8.03
C VAL A 9 4.19 3.06 8.84
N PHE A 10 2.91 3.26 9.19
CA PHE A 10 2.47 4.39 9.99
C PHE A 10 3.18 4.44 11.36
N LEU A 11 3.23 3.30 12.06
CA LEU A 11 3.88 3.19 13.36
C LEU A 11 5.40 3.35 13.24
N THR A 12 6.03 2.85 12.17
CA THR A 12 7.46 3.05 11.93
C THR A 12 7.79 4.54 11.78
N CYS A 13 6.98 5.30 11.03
CA CYS A 13 7.15 6.75 10.91
C CYS A 13 6.98 7.45 12.27
N ILE A 14 5.98 7.05 13.07
CA ILE A 14 5.78 7.59 14.41
C ILE A 14 6.96 7.25 15.34
N CYS A 15 7.40 5.99 15.38
CA CYS A 15 8.52 5.56 16.22
C CYS A 15 9.81 6.29 15.85
N ALA A 16 10.08 6.46 14.56
CA ALA A 16 11.21 7.25 14.10
C ALA A 16 11.07 8.72 14.50
N ALA A 17 9.90 9.33 14.35
CA ALA A 17 9.66 10.70 14.79
C ALA A 17 9.82 10.88 16.31
N LEU A 18 9.31 9.94 17.11
CA LEU A 18 9.47 9.92 18.56
C LEU A 18 10.93 9.74 18.98
N PHE A 19 11.71 8.95 18.24
CA PHE A 19 13.14 8.83 18.48
C PHE A 19 13.83 10.21 18.42
N PHE A 20 13.49 11.05 17.43
CA PHE A 20 14.02 12.42 17.40
C PHE A 20 13.55 13.25 18.59
N VAL A 21 12.28 13.15 18.99
CA VAL A 21 11.75 13.89 20.16
C VAL A 21 12.45 13.49 21.46
N CYS A 22 12.71 12.20 21.67
CA CYS A 22 13.31 11.69 22.91
C CYS A 22 14.82 11.96 23.01
N PHE A 23 15.56 11.81 21.92
CA PHE A 23 17.03 11.91 21.93
C PHE A 23 17.55 13.30 21.59
N ALA A 24 16.76 14.11 20.88
CA ALA A 24 17.11 15.48 20.54
C ALA A 24 15.88 16.36 20.81
N PRO A 25 15.66 16.83 22.06
CA PRO A 25 14.48 17.63 22.38
C PRO A 25 14.52 18.97 21.63
N VAL A 26 14.03 18.95 20.39
CA VAL A 26 13.92 20.15 19.56
C VAL A 26 12.72 20.92 20.07
N HIS A 27 12.97 22.09 20.66
CA HIS A 27 11.91 23.02 21.02
C HIS A 27 11.40 23.75 19.77
N PHE A 28 10.59 23.08 18.94
CA PHE A 28 9.76 23.81 17.98
C PHE A 28 8.79 24.70 18.77
N ALA A 29 8.99 26.01 18.69
CA ALA A 29 7.91 26.96 18.88
C ALA A 29 7.05 26.92 17.61
N TYR A 30 5.74 27.13 17.75
CA TYR A 30 4.84 27.07 16.60
C TYR A 30 5.31 28.09 15.53
N GLN A 31 5.60 27.61 14.32
CA GLN A 31 6.21 28.38 13.21
C GLN A 31 7.60 29.00 13.45
N LEU A 32 8.29 28.66 14.54
CA LEU A 32 9.65 29.13 14.82
C LEU A 32 10.55 27.96 15.15
N ILE A 33 11.55 27.75 14.30
CA ILE A 33 12.68 26.89 14.62
C ILE A 33 13.62 27.73 15.49
N THR A 34 13.74 27.38 16.77
CA THR A 34 14.78 28.00 17.60
C THR A 34 16.13 27.47 17.11
N PRO A 35 17.07 28.35 16.71
CA PRO A 35 18.34 27.90 16.14
C PRO A 35 19.16 27.20 17.22
N CYS A 36 19.23 25.87 17.15
CA CYS A 36 20.20 25.07 17.89
C CYS A 36 21.27 24.55 16.94
N LYS A 37 22.48 24.34 17.46
CA LYS A 37 23.55 23.68 16.72
C LYS A 37 23.20 22.20 16.64
N PHE A 38 22.80 21.73 15.46
CA PHE A 38 22.55 20.31 15.22
C PHE A 38 23.86 19.55 15.14
N GLY A 39 23.89 18.36 15.75
CA GLY A 39 25.01 17.45 15.61
C GLY A 39 25.08 16.85 14.20
N VAL A 40 26.27 16.48 13.73
CA VAL A 40 26.44 15.85 12.39
C VAL A 40 25.58 14.58 12.27
N LEU A 41 25.52 13.77 13.34
CA LEU A 41 24.71 12.55 13.37
C LEU A 41 23.21 12.85 13.19
N GLU A 42 22.70 13.89 13.86
CA GLU A 42 21.30 14.30 13.76
C GLU A 42 20.95 14.77 12.36
N THR A 43 21.83 15.57 11.74
CA THR A 43 21.69 16.01 10.35
C THR A 43 21.65 14.82 9.39
N VAL A 44 22.55 13.85 9.55
CA VAL A 44 22.58 12.64 8.72
C VAL A 44 21.29 11.81 8.90
N CYS A 45 20.87 11.56 10.15
CA CYS A 45 19.64 10.83 10.44
C CYS A 45 18.39 11.56 9.89
N SER A 46 18.34 12.88 9.99
CA SER A 46 17.27 13.72 9.45
C SER A 46 17.19 13.63 7.92
N TRP A 47 18.34 13.69 7.23
CA TRP A 47 18.42 13.49 5.78
C TRP A 47 18.00 12.08 5.35
N LEU A 48 18.44 11.04 6.07
CA LEU A 48 18.02 9.67 5.81
C LEU A 48 16.51 9.50 5.99
N TYR A 49 15.95 10.08 7.05
CA TYR A 49 14.50 10.08 7.28
C TYR A 49 13.75 10.81 6.16
N PHE A 50 14.21 11.98 5.76
CA PHE A 50 13.66 12.76 4.66
C PHE A 50 13.66 11.97 3.35
N MET A 51 14.79 11.38 2.97
CA MET A 51 14.90 10.55 1.77
C MET A 51 14.01 9.32 1.84
N ALA A 52 13.95 8.65 2.99
CA ALA A 52 13.12 7.48 3.18
C ALA A 52 11.62 7.81 3.03
N VAL A 53 11.14 8.85 3.72
CA VAL A 53 9.72 9.21 3.78
C VAL A 53 9.23 9.90 2.51
N LEU A 54 10.03 10.75 1.86
CA LEU A 54 9.58 11.49 0.68
C LEU A 54 9.97 10.87 -0.66
N LEU A 55 10.99 10.01 -0.72
CA LEU A 55 11.43 9.40 -1.97
C LEU A 55 11.27 7.89 -1.94
N VAL A 56 11.94 7.20 -1.02
CA VAL A 56 12.04 5.74 -1.06
C VAL A 56 10.68 5.07 -0.85
N PHE A 57 9.96 5.40 0.23
CA PHE A 57 8.68 4.76 0.54
C PHE A 57 7.58 5.06 -0.48
N PRO A 58 7.35 6.31 -0.93
CA PRO A 58 6.35 6.58 -1.96
C PRO A 58 6.63 5.84 -3.27
N ILE A 59 7.88 5.89 -3.76
CA ILE A 59 8.29 5.23 -5.01
C ILE A 59 8.16 3.70 -4.87
N TYR A 60 8.66 3.14 -3.77
CA TYR A 60 8.59 1.70 -3.52
C TYR A 60 7.15 1.20 -3.42
N ALA A 61 6.30 1.93 -2.69
CA ALA A 61 4.88 1.60 -2.53
C ALA A 61 4.14 1.60 -3.87
N ALA A 62 4.39 2.64 -4.68
CA ALA A 62 3.82 2.80 -6.00
C ALA A 62 4.28 1.70 -6.98
N TYR A 63 5.58 1.37 -6.98
CA TYR A 63 6.15 0.31 -7.81
C TYR A 63 5.59 -1.08 -7.48
N ARG A 64 5.50 -1.43 -6.19
CA ARG A 64 5.03 -2.74 -5.70
C ARG A 64 3.50 -2.88 -5.66
N LYS A 65 2.73 -1.86 -6.08
CA LYS A 65 1.25 -1.81 -5.98
C LYS A 65 0.73 -2.01 -4.54
N LYS A 66 1.49 -1.62 -3.53
CA LYS A 66 1.10 -1.82 -2.13
C LYS A 66 0.37 -0.58 -1.60
N LEU A 67 -0.91 -0.45 -1.96
CA LEU A 67 -1.77 0.68 -1.56
C LEU A 67 -1.75 0.92 -0.04
N TRP A 68 -1.71 -0.15 0.76
CA TRP A 68 -1.66 -0.06 2.22
C TRP A 68 -0.44 0.72 2.76
N ILE A 69 0.71 0.66 2.06
CA ILE A 69 1.91 1.41 2.44
C ILE A 69 1.69 2.90 2.13
N THR A 70 1.17 3.21 0.95
CA THR A 70 0.84 4.59 0.56
C THR A 70 -0.19 5.19 1.50
N LEU A 71 -1.19 4.40 1.91
CA LEU A 71 -2.23 4.84 2.86
C LEU A 71 -1.64 5.13 4.25
N GLY A 72 -0.71 4.31 4.74
CA GLY A 72 -0.02 4.55 6.02
C GLY A 72 0.88 5.78 5.99
N LEU A 73 1.52 6.04 4.85
CA LEU A 73 2.32 7.24 4.65
C LEU A 73 1.44 8.50 4.50
N ALA A 74 0.32 8.37 3.80
CA ALA A 74 -0.68 9.42 3.66
C ALA A 74 -1.34 9.76 5.00
N SER A 75 -1.65 8.77 5.84
CA SER A 75 -2.18 9.03 7.19
C SER A 75 -1.15 9.73 8.08
N TYR A 76 0.14 9.39 7.96
CA TYR A 76 1.22 10.14 8.62
C TYR A 76 1.30 11.58 8.10
N GLY A 77 1.21 11.80 6.78
CA GLY A 77 1.16 13.14 6.19
C GLY A 77 -0.09 13.94 6.60
N LEU A 78 -1.24 13.30 6.74
CA LEU A 78 -2.48 13.93 7.22
C LEU A 78 -2.31 14.41 8.67
N LEU A 79 -1.62 13.63 9.49
CA LEU A 79 -1.28 13.97 10.87
C LEU A 79 -0.33 15.19 10.95
N ALA A 80 0.44 15.47 9.89
CA ALA A 80 1.22 16.70 9.75
C ALA A 80 0.37 17.95 9.43
N VAL A 81 -0.65 17.76 8.58
CA VAL A 81 -1.53 18.85 8.11
C VAL A 81 -2.55 19.25 9.18
N LEU A 82 -3.04 18.27 9.95
CA LEU A 82 -4.11 18.47 10.94
C LEU A 82 -3.78 19.59 11.95
N PRO A 83 -2.58 19.64 12.57
CA PRO A 83 -2.20 20.76 13.43
C PRO A 83 -2.22 22.10 12.73
N THR A 84 -1.71 22.20 11.49
CA THR A 84 -1.65 23.49 10.78
C THR A 84 -3.04 24.08 10.49
N TRP A 85 -4.05 23.22 10.35
CA TRP A 85 -5.44 23.63 10.13
C TRP A 85 -6.16 23.99 11.43
N MET A 86 -5.99 23.19 12.49
CA MET A 86 -6.78 23.34 13.72
C MET A 86 -6.17 24.29 14.75
N LEU A 87 -4.84 24.38 14.85
CA LEU A 87 -4.18 25.28 15.81
C LEU A 87 -4.62 26.74 15.70
N PRO A 88 -4.70 27.38 14.51
CA PRO A 88 -5.08 28.80 14.44
C PRO A 88 -6.49 29.05 14.98
N SER A 89 -7.43 28.13 14.78
CA SER A 89 -8.79 28.23 15.29
C SER A 89 -8.87 28.09 16.82
N ILE A 90 -7.98 27.30 17.41
CA ILE A 90 -7.94 27.05 18.85
C ILE A 90 -7.17 28.16 19.58
N SER A 91 -6.08 28.66 18.99
CA SER A 91 -5.35 29.81 19.53
C SER A 91 -6.22 31.08 19.58
N ALA A 92 -7.08 31.28 18.57
CA ALA A 92 -8.04 32.39 18.59
C ALA A 92 -9.06 32.27 19.75
N LYS A 93 -9.47 31.05 20.10
CA LYS A 93 -10.39 30.79 21.22
C LYS A 93 -9.73 30.86 22.59
N LEU A 94 -8.43 30.52 22.67
CA LEU A 94 -7.63 30.59 23.90
C LEU A 94 -7.24 32.02 24.30
N GLN A 95 -7.26 32.97 23.36
CA GLN A 95 -7.01 34.40 23.63
C GLN A 95 -8.25 35.14 24.17
N GLY A 96 -9.43 34.52 24.14
CA GLY A 96 -10.63 35.05 24.77
C GLY A 96 -10.69 34.75 26.27
N GLU A 97 -11.45 35.56 27.01
CA GLU A 97 -11.65 35.43 28.48
C GLU A 97 -12.25 34.08 28.90
N ASP A 98 -12.93 33.36 28.00
CA ASP A 98 -13.52 32.03 28.22
C ASP A 98 -12.63 30.88 27.71
N ALA A 99 -11.38 30.82 28.17
CA ALA A 99 -10.46 29.73 27.82
C ALA A 99 -10.91 28.41 28.48
N SER A 100 -11.78 27.66 27.79
CA SER A 100 -12.22 26.34 28.26
C SER A 100 -11.02 25.40 28.49
N LEU A 101 -11.02 24.69 29.61
CA LEU A 101 -9.96 23.73 29.99
C LEU A 101 -9.77 22.65 28.91
N GLY A 102 -10.85 22.27 28.23
CA GLY A 102 -10.82 21.37 27.07
C GLY A 102 -10.05 21.93 25.88
N ALA A 103 -10.18 23.23 25.56
CA ALA A 103 -9.42 23.87 24.49
C ALA A 103 -7.91 23.91 24.79
N SER A 104 -7.54 24.07 26.07
CA SER A 104 -6.14 24.00 26.50
C SER A 104 -5.54 22.61 26.29
N VAL A 105 -6.22 21.56 26.78
CA VAL A 105 -5.76 20.16 26.61
C VAL A 105 -5.63 19.81 25.13
N TRP A 106 -6.63 20.18 24.33
CA TRP A 106 -6.61 19.94 22.88
C TRP A 106 -5.48 20.71 22.19
N GLY A 107 -5.23 21.96 22.57
CA GLY A 107 -4.13 22.77 22.07
C GLY A 107 -2.75 22.16 22.39
N PHE A 108 -2.55 21.63 23.60
CA PHE A 108 -1.33 20.90 23.96
C PHE A 108 -1.14 19.64 23.13
N LEU A 109 -2.20 18.86 22.90
CA LEU A 109 -2.16 17.65 22.07
C LEU A 109 -1.72 17.98 20.63
N LEU A 110 -2.37 18.96 20.01
CA LEU A 110 -2.04 19.42 18.65
C LEU A 110 -0.61 19.95 18.53
N LYS A 111 -0.15 20.70 19.54
CA LYS A 111 1.23 21.19 19.62
C LYS A 111 2.21 20.02 19.76
N GLY A 112 1.88 19.01 20.55
CA GLY A 112 2.67 17.78 20.69
C GLY A 112 2.79 17.03 19.36
N ILE A 113 1.67 16.83 18.67
CA ILE A 113 1.63 16.20 17.35
C ILE A 113 2.49 16.98 16.34
N TYR A 114 2.30 18.31 16.27
CA TYR A 114 3.09 19.17 15.38
C TYR A 114 4.59 19.05 15.65
N ARG A 115 4.99 19.06 16.92
CA ARG A 115 6.40 18.89 17.32
C ARG A 115 6.95 17.54 16.93
N MET A 116 6.20 16.47 17.20
CA MET A 116 6.59 15.11 16.86
C MET A 116 6.84 14.96 15.37
N VAL A 117 5.92 15.41 14.52
CA VAL A 117 6.03 15.23 13.08
C VAL A 117 7.15 16.08 12.46
N ASN A 118 7.41 17.28 12.99
CA ASN A 118 8.45 18.17 12.47
C ASN A 118 9.84 17.92 13.06
N ALA A 119 9.95 17.30 14.24
CA ALA A 119 11.20 16.89 14.88
C ALA A 119 12.23 16.28 13.90
N PRO A 120 11.89 15.25 13.11
CA PRO A 120 12.84 14.61 12.21
C PRO A 120 13.32 15.51 11.07
N PHE A 121 12.70 16.65 10.80
CA PHE A 121 13.08 17.58 9.73
C PHE A 121 13.81 18.83 10.23
N ALA A 122 13.96 18.99 11.55
CA ALA A 122 14.59 20.16 12.14
C ALA A 122 16.01 20.39 11.63
N ALA A 123 16.82 19.33 11.61
CA ALA A 123 18.22 19.43 11.23
C ALA A 123 18.44 19.70 9.73
N ILE A 124 17.41 19.59 8.88
CA ILE A 124 17.48 20.00 7.47
C ILE A 124 17.46 21.52 7.36
N SER A 125 16.92 22.24 8.35
CA SER A 125 16.81 23.69 8.33
C SER A 125 18.16 24.39 8.24
N SER A 126 19.22 23.79 8.82
CA SER A 126 20.59 24.31 8.72
C SER A 126 21.16 24.26 7.30
N SER A 127 20.60 23.41 6.42
CA SER A 127 21.10 23.20 5.05
C SER A 127 20.21 23.84 3.98
N MET A 128 18.88 23.76 4.13
CA MET A 128 17.91 24.23 3.13
C MET A 128 17.09 25.45 3.60
N GLY A 129 17.33 25.93 4.82
CA GLY A 129 16.65 27.06 5.43
C GLY A 129 15.36 26.69 6.20
N ASP A 130 15.02 27.51 7.17
CA ASP A 130 13.92 27.26 8.12
C ASP A 130 12.55 27.19 7.45
N LYS A 131 12.30 28.06 6.47
CA LYS A 131 11.04 28.06 5.71
C LYS A 131 10.81 26.74 4.98
N PHE A 132 11.88 26.15 4.44
CA PHE A 132 11.78 24.88 3.75
C PHE A 132 11.48 23.77 4.75
N ALA A 133 12.27 23.67 5.83
CA ALA A 133 12.11 22.64 6.86
C ALA A 133 10.71 22.61 7.48
N LEU A 134 10.12 23.78 7.76
CA LEU A 134 8.75 23.90 8.28
C LEU A 134 7.68 23.38 7.30
N GLY A 135 7.94 23.47 5.99
CA GLY A 135 7.02 23.05 4.94
C GLY A 135 7.10 21.57 4.57
N ILE A 136 8.25 20.91 4.81
CA ILE A 136 8.53 19.53 4.37
C ILE A 136 7.46 18.54 4.83
N SER A 137 7.05 18.60 6.10
CA SER A 137 6.10 17.65 6.67
C SER A 137 4.74 17.70 5.96
N THR A 138 4.28 18.89 5.57
CA THR A 138 3.04 19.07 4.80
C THR A 138 3.15 18.56 3.35
N LYS A 139 4.36 18.36 2.83
CA LYS A 139 4.60 17.79 1.49
C LYS A 139 4.53 16.27 1.47
N ILE A 140 4.55 15.59 2.62
CA ILE A 140 4.48 14.12 2.68
C ILE A 140 3.18 13.60 2.05
N LEU A 141 2.05 14.21 2.41
CA LEU A 141 0.74 13.83 1.89
C LEU A 141 0.63 13.95 0.36
N PRO A 142 0.89 15.13 -0.25
CA PRO A 142 0.80 15.26 -1.71
C PRO A 142 1.82 14.40 -2.43
N VAL A 143 3.04 14.21 -1.90
CA VAL A 143 4.05 13.34 -2.52
C VAL A 143 3.62 11.87 -2.49
N ALA A 144 3.05 11.39 -1.39
CA ALA A 144 2.51 10.03 -1.29
C ALA A 144 1.37 9.79 -2.28
N LEU A 145 0.48 10.75 -2.47
CA LEU A 145 -0.64 10.65 -3.42
C LEU A 145 -0.18 10.78 -4.88
N LEU A 146 0.62 11.81 -5.20
CA LEU A 146 1.08 12.08 -6.56
C LEU A 146 2.00 10.98 -7.09
N SER A 147 2.87 10.42 -6.25
CA SER A 147 3.69 9.26 -6.67
C SER A 147 2.80 8.07 -7.05
N TYR A 148 1.78 7.76 -6.25
CA TYR A 148 0.86 6.68 -6.56
C TYR A 148 0.10 6.92 -7.87
N ILE A 149 -0.47 8.11 -8.05
CA ILE A 149 -1.19 8.49 -9.28
C ILE A 149 -0.27 8.47 -10.49
N GLY A 150 0.93 9.04 -10.37
CA GLY A 150 1.92 9.09 -11.45
C GLY A 150 2.33 7.70 -11.93
N PHE A 151 2.57 6.77 -11.00
CA PHE A 151 2.86 5.38 -11.37
C PHE A 151 1.65 4.66 -11.95
N GLN A 152 0.43 4.92 -11.47
CA GLN A 152 -0.78 4.38 -12.10
C GLN A 152 -0.91 4.85 -13.54
N LEU A 153 -0.71 6.14 -13.79
CA LEU A 153 -0.77 6.73 -15.12
C LEU A 153 0.30 6.16 -16.04
N PHE A 154 1.55 6.10 -15.58
CA PHE A 154 2.65 5.47 -16.33
C PHE A 154 2.34 4.02 -16.72
N ARG A 155 1.75 3.25 -15.80
CA ARG A 155 1.36 1.87 -16.09
C ARG A 155 0.21 1.79 -17.06
N PHE A 156 -0.79 2.65 -16.93
CA PHE A 156 -1.90 2.72 -17.86
C PHE A 156 -1.39 2.97 -19.29
N TYR A 157 -0.50 3.95 -19.48
CA TYR A 157 0.11 4.21 -20.79
C TYR A 157 0.95 3.04 -21.29
N ARG A 158 1.76 2.42 -20.43
CA ARG A 158 2.56 1.26 -20.80
C ARG A 158 1.70 0.07 -21.20
N ASP A 159 0.67 -0.22 -20.42
CA ASP A 159 -0.20 -1.37 -20.65
C ASP A 159 -1.09 -1.12 -21.90
N ALA A 160 -1.52 0.12 -22.15
CA ALA A 160 -2.19 0.51 -23.39
C ALA A 160 -1.27 0.38 -24.62
N TYR A 161 -0.02 0.82 -24.51
CA TYR A 161 0.97 0.68 -25.58
C TYR A 161 1.29 -0.79 -25.90
N VAL A 162 1.43 -1.62 -24.87
CA VAL A 162 1.63 -3.07 -25.03
C VAL A 162 0.39 -3.74 -25.64
N ALA A 163 -0.81 -3.31 -25.25
CA ALA A 163 -2.05 -3.82 -25.84
C ALA A 163 -2.17 -3.48 -27.33
N GLU A 164 -1.77 -2.27 -27.75
CA GLU A 164 -1.74 -1.86 -29.15
C GLU A 164 -0.74 -2.71 -29.97
N GLN A 165 0.42 -3.06 -29.40
CA GLN A 165 1.40 -3.92 -30.06
C GLN A 165 0.96 -5.39 -30.16
N LEU A 166 0.14 -5.85 -29.22
CA LEU A 166 -0.35 -7.22 -29.15
C LEU A 166 -1.72 -7.41 -29.81
N ASP A 167 -2.33 -6.34 -30.33
CA ASP A 167 -3.64 -6.43 -30.99
C ASP A 167 -3.50 -7.19 -32.31
N PRO A 168 -4.05 -8.42 -32.43
CA PRO A 168 -3.98 -9.22 -33.63
C PRO A 168 -4.64 -8.53 -34.83
N ALA A 169 -5.59 -7.60 -34.62
CA ALA A 169 -6.19 -6.84 -35.70
C ALA A 169 -5.17 -5.93 -36.41
N SER A 170 -4.25 -5.31 -35.66
CA SER A 170 -3.19 -4.46 -36.22
C SER A 170 -2.11 -5.27 -36.94
N ALA A 171 -1.84 -6.50 -36.48
CA ALA A 171 -0.92 -7.43 -37.13
C ALA A 171 -1.52 -7.98 -38.43
N ILE A 172 -2.81 -8.34 -38.43
CA ILE A 172 -3.53 -8.80 -39.62
C ILE A 172 -3.64 -7.68 -40.67
N ASP A 173 -3.90 -6.43 -40.27
CA ASP A 173 -3.96 -5.29 -41.20
C ASP A 173 -2.59 -4.96 -41.82
N LYS A 174 -1.51 -5.04 -41.04
CA LYS A 174 -0.15 -4.87 -41.58
C LYS A 174 0.23 -5.99 -42.53
N THR A 175 -0.09 -7.24 -42.18
CA THR A 175 0.19 -8.42 -43.03
C THR A 175 -0.70 -8.42 -44.29
N ALA A 176 -1.95 -7.95 -44.21
CA ALA A 176 -2.85 -7.81 -45.34
C ALA A 176 -2.43 -6.68 -46.29
N LYS A 177 -1.95 -5.54 -45.76
CA LYS A 177 -1.34 -4.48 -46.58
C LYS A 177 -0.04 -4.91 -47.22
N GLU A 178 0.84 -5.60 -46.50
CA GLU A 178 2.11 -6.11 -47.05
C GLU A 178 1.89 -7.16 -48.15
N ASN A 179 0.90 -8.04 -47.99
CA ASN A 179 0.51 -9.00 -49.05
C ASN A 179 -0.22 -8.33 -50.23
N SER A 180 -0.85 -7.17 -50.03
CA SER A 180 -1.46 -6.39 -51.11
C SER A 180 -0.40 -5.62 -51.91
N ASP A 181 0.63 -5.09 -51.24
CA ASP A 181 1.77 -4.43 -51.87
C ASP A 181 2.74 -5.41 -52.55
N ALA A 182 2.84 -6.65 -52.06
CA ALA A 182 3.61 -7.73 -52.70
C ALA A 182 2.94 -8.31 -53.96
N ASN A 183 1.63 -8.06 -54.14
CA ASN A 183 0.87 -8.45 -55.32
C ASN A 183 0.86 -7.37 -56.42
N ASP A 184 1.58 -6.25 -56.25
CA ASP A 184 1.82 -5.31 -57.34
C ASP A 184 2.85 -5.92 -58.33
N PRO A 185 2.45 -6.33 -59.54
CA PRO A 185 3.33 -7.03 -60.50
C PRO A 185 4.50 -6.16 -60.98
N ARG A 186 4.56 -4.87 -60.61
CA ARG A 186 5.66 -3.97 -60.95
C ARG A 186 6.87 -4.06 -60.01
N LYS A 187 6.76 -4.68 -58.83
CA LYS A 187 7.87 -4.76 -57.84
C LYS A 187 8.54 -6.13 -57.71
N VAL A 188 8.08 -7.15 -58.44
CA VAL A 188 8.52 -8.55 -58.30
C VAL A 188 9.94 -8.83 -58.84
N ARG A 189 10.66 -7.84 -59.39
CA ARG A 189 11.97 -8.10 -60.03
C ARG A 189 13.20 -8.05 -59.12
N ASP A 190 13.12 -7.56 -57.88
CA ASP A 190 14.30 -7.37 -57.01
C ASP A 190 14.13 -7.87 -55.55
N ALA A 191 13.28 -8.87 -55.29
CA ALA A 191 13.14 -9.44 -53.95
C ALA A 191 14.17 -10.55 -53.69
N ARG A 192 15.34 -10.16 -53.17
CA ARG A 192 16.34 -11.06 -52.59
C ARG A 192 15.73 -11.74 -51.36
N ILE A 193 15.56 -13.06 -51.44
CA ILE A 193 15.02 -13.93 -50.38
C ILE A 193 15.86 -13.77 -49.10
N PRO A 194 15.29 -13.32 -47.96
CA PRO A 194 15.91 -13.54 -46.67
C PRO A 194 15.48 -14.92 -46.15
N GLU A 195 16.46 -15.80 -45.94
CA GLU A 195 16.26 -17.10 -45.28
C GLU A 195 15.72 -16.88 -43.86
N VAL A 196 14.48 -17.31 -43.63
CA VAL A 196 13.85 -17.27 -42.31
C VAL A 196 14.32 -18.49 -41.51
N LEU A 197 15.33 -18.28 -40.66
CA LEU A 197 15.70 -19.23 -39.62
C LEU A 197 14.68 -19.14 -38.46
N GLY A 198 13.84 -20.17 -38.33
CA GLY A 198 13.34 -20.65 -37.04
C GLY A 198 12.21 -19.87 -36.37
N THR A 199 10.95 -20.27 -36.63
CA THR A 199 10.02 -20.74 -35.59
C THR A 199 8.77 -21.32 -36.26
N VAL A 200 8.77 -22.64 -36.41
CA VAL A 200 7.60 -23.41 -36.84
C VAL A 200 6.63 -23.47 -35.66
N ILE A 201 5.58 -22.64 -35.66
CA ILE A 201 4.42 -22.85 -34.81
C ILE A 201 3.54 -23.87 -35.52
N SER A 202 3.74 -25.15 -35.21
CA SER A 202 2.82 -26.22 -35.58
C SER A 202 1.51 -26.06 -34.80
N ALA A 203 0.49 -25.46 -35.43
CA ALA A 203 -0.88 -25.53 -34.98
C ALA A 203 -1.51 -26.88 -35.39
N PRO A 204 -2.38 -27.50 -34.55
CA PRO A 204 -2.87 -28.84 -34.78
C PRO A 204 -3.90 -28.86 -35.93
N ALA A 205 -3.70 -29.76 -36.88
CA ALA A 205 -4.65 -30.03 -37.95
C ALA A 205 -5.92 -30.67 -37.37
N SER A 206 -6.99 -29.89 -37.27
CA SER A 206 -8.36 -30.41 -37.22
C SER A 206 -8.71 -30.98 -38.60
N ALA A 207 -8.69 -32.30 -38.73
CA ALA A 207 -9.24 -33.01 -39.89
C ALA A 207 -10.42 -33.90 -39.45
N LYS A 208 -11.63 -33.49 -39.83
CA LYS A 208 -12.87 -34.30 -39.99
C LYS A 208 -13.75 -33.50 -40.96
N LYS A 209 -14.29 -34.03 -42.08
CA LYS A 209 -15.04 -35.28 -42.32
C LYS A 209 -15.12 -35.54 -43.84
N ALA A 210 -14.97 -36.78 -44.34
CA ALA A 210 -16.02 -37.79 -44.73
C ALA A 210 -16.21 -37.86 -46.27
N PRO A 211 -16.77 -38.93 -46.91
CA PRO A 211 -17.68 -40.00 -46.42
C PRO A 211 -17.18 -41.44 -46.80
N ASP A 212 -17.82 -42.59 -46.57
CA ASP A 212 -19.24 -42.98 -46.49
C ASP A 212 -19.38 -44.43 -45.94
N GLN A 213 -20.62 -44.86 -45.68
CA GLN A 213 -21.14 -46.22 -45.36
C GLN A 213 -21.51 -46.55 -43.90
N GLN A 214 -22.84 -46.54 -43.69
CA GLN A 214 -23.68 -47.14 -42.64
C GLN A 214 -24.19 -48.52 -43.14
N PRO A 215 -24.99 -49.36 -42.40
CA PRO A 215 -25.56 -49.29 -41.03
C PRO A 215 -25.61 -50.71 -40.34
N PRO A 216 -26.52 -51.09 -39.38
CA PRO A 216 -27.33 -50.35 -38.38
C PRO A 216 -27.28 -50.91 -36.92
N ARG A 217 -27.83 -50.11 -36.00
CA ARG A 217 -28.61 -50.45 -34.78
C ARG A 217 -27.92 -51.25 -33.65
N GLN A 218 -27.84 -50.61 -32.47
CA GLN A 218 -28.80 -50.87 -31.39
C GLN A 218 -28.79 -49.76 -30.33
N ALA A 219 -29.98 -49.48 -29.80
CA ALA A 219 -30.33 -48.43 -28.88
C ALA A 219 -29.92 -48.76 -27.43
N ARG A 220 -29.67 -47.73 -26.61
CA ARG A 220 -29.98 -47.73 -25.17
C ARG A 220 -30.13 -46.29 -24.65
N THR A 221 -31.38 -45.94 -24.37
CA THR A 221 -31.78 -44.81 -23.51
C THR A 221 -31.51 -45.19 -22.04
N PRO A 222 -31.18 -44.23 -21.16
CA PRO A 222 -30.88 -44.48 -19.75
C PRO A 222 -32.15 -44.53 -18.89
N GLU A 223 -32.20 -45.42 -17.91
CA GLU A 223 -33.19 -45.42 -16.83
C GLU A 223 -32.50 -45.17 -15.47
N PRO A 224 -32.93 -44.18 -14.68
CA PRO A 224 -32.84 -44.14 -13.21
C PRO A 224 -34.13 -44.74 -12.61
N PRO A 225 -34.42 -44.66 -11.29
CA PRO A 225 -33.64 -44.72 -10.05
C PRO A 225 -34.16 -45.88 -9.14
N LYS A 226 -33.55 -46.11 -7.95
CA LYS A 226 -34.29 -46.74 -6.85
C LYS A 226 -33.98 -46.06 -5.51
N VAL A 227 -35.02 -45.40 -5.00
CA VAL A 227 -35.14 -44.84 -3.65
C VAL A 227 -35.90 -45.86 -2.81
N GLU A 228 -35.40 -46.13 -1.60
CA GLU A 228 -36.08 -46.64 -0.40
C GLU A 228 -35.03 -46.55 0.73
N ASP A 229 -35.30 -46.21 1.99
CA ASP A 229 -36.31 -45.36 2.61
C ASP A 229 -35.79 -45.10 4.05
N ALA A 230 -36.26 -44.01 4.68
CA ALA A 230 -36.27 -43.73 6.13
C ALA A 230 -34.95 -43.89 6.95
N THR A 231 -34.42 -42.85 7.61
CA THR A 231 -35.07 -42.34 8.83
C THR A 231 -34.68 -40.91 9.18
N VAL A 232 -35.72 -40.15 9.52
CA VAL A 232 -35.72 -38.78 10.06
C VAL A 232 -35.33 -38.78 11.54
N ARG A 233 -34.40 -37.91 11.96
CA ARG A 233 -34.40 -37.30 13.30
C ARG A 233 -33.83 -35.88 13.28
N VAL A 234 -34.69 -34.93 13.64
CA VAL A 234 -34.44 -33.54 14.06
C VAL A 234 -35.49 -33.26 15.16
N PRO A 235 -35.34 -32.31 16.11
CA PRO A 235 -34.17 -31.70 16.77
C PRO A 235 -34.23 -31.89 18.32
N ARG A 236 -33.22 -31.42 19.07
CA ARG A 236 -33.47 -30.95 20.45
C ARG A 236 -32.62 -29.73 20.82
N VAL A 237 -33.36 -28.73 21.30
CA VAL A 237 -32.95 -27.43 21.85
C VAL A 237 -32.90 -27.53 23.38
N GLY A 238 -32.07 -26.68 24.00
CA GLY A 238 -32.08 -26.29 25.42
C GLY A 238 -30.91 -26.90 26.23
N ASP A 239 -30.20 -26.22 27.11
CA ASP A 239 -30.37 -24.91 27.76
C ASP A 239 -29.01 -24.52 28.43
N ILE A 240 -28.56 -23.26 28.34
CA ILE A 240 -28.51 -22.24 29.41
C ILE A 240 -27.48 -22.49 30.56
N ASN A 241 -26.55 -21.54 30.67
CA ASN A 241 -25.81 -21.00 31.83
C ASN A 241 -25.46 -21.90 33.03
N VAL A 242 -24.18 -21.84 33.46
CA VAL A 242 -23.71 -21.05 34.64
C VAL A 242 -22.20 -21.32 34.84
N PRO A 243 -21.38 -20.29 35.18
CA PRO A 243 -19.96 -20.41 35.45
C PRO A 243 -19.68 -20.81 36.92
N ALA A 244 -18.65 -21.62 37.16
CA ALA A 244 -18.13 -21.90 38.50
C ALA A 244 -16.83 -21.13 38.76
N LYS A 245 -16.80 -20.48 39.93
CA LYS A 245 -15.78 -19.60 40.50
C LYS A 245 -14.64 -20.42 41.19
N PRO A 246 -13.58 -19.75 41.70
CA PRO A 246 -12.29 -20.30 42.14
C PRO A 246 -12.28 -20.63 43.64
N ASP A 247 -11.22 -21.33 44.10
CA ASP A 247 -10.86 -21.45 45.52
C ASP A 247 -9.35 -21.83 45.65
N THR A 248 -8.55 -20.95 46.30
CA THR A 248 -7.92 -21.05 47.66
C THR A 248 -6.70 -22.00 47.68
N ASP A 249 -5.46 -21.51 47.84
CA ASP A 249 -4.77 -21.05 49.07
C ASP A 249 -3.74 -22.10 49.48
N ASP A 250 -2.46 -21.79 49.28
CA ASP A 250 -1.35 -22.51 49.89
C ASP A 250 -0.26 -21.51 50.27
N THR A 251 -0.39 -21.05 51.51
CA THR A 251 0.58 -20.25 52.24
C THR A 251 1.61 -21.22 52.86
N GLN A 252 2.85 -21.27 52.35
CA GLN A 252 3.96 -21.96 53.03
C GLN A 252 4.86 -20.99 53.79
N VAL A 253 4.93 -21.25 55.09
CA VAL A 253 5.76 -20.63 56.13
C VAL A 253 7.16 -21.26 56.07
N ILE A 254 8.22 -20.45 55.99
CA ILE A 254 9.60 -20.91 56.19
C ILE A 254 10.19 -20.22 57.43
N HIS A 255 10.60 -21.07 58.38
CA HIS A 255 11.21 -20.75 59.66
C HIS A 255 12.61 -20.10 59.52
N LEU A 256 12.81 -18.99 60.25
CA LEU A 256 14.14 -18.46 60.60
C LEU A 256 14.64 -19.21 61.86
N GLY A 257 15.83 -19.81 61.76
CA GLY A 257 16.55 -20.40 62.90
C GLY A 257 17.27 -19.33 63.76
N PRO A 258 17.58 -19.63 65.03
CA PRO A 258 18.19 -18.68 65.95
C PRO A 258 19.71 -18.51 65.75
N PRO A 259 20.27 -17.37 66.18
CA PRO A 259 21.69 -17.05 66.04
C PRO A 259 22.56 -17.81 67.07
N GLN A 260 23.74 -18.23 66.65
CA GLN A 260 24.90 -18.54 67.50
C GLN A 260 25.94 -17.44 67.36
#